data_AF-A0A3D5R058-F1
#
_entry.id   AF-A0A3D5R058-F1
#
_cell.length_a   1.000
_cell.length_b   1.000
_cell.length_c   1.000
_cell.angle_alpha   90.00
_cell.angle_beta   90.00
_cell.angle_gamma   90.00
#
_symmetry.space_group_name_H-M   'P 1'
#
loop_
_entity.id
_entity.type
_entity.pdbx_description
1 polymer ?
#
loop_
_entity_poly.entity_id
_entity_poly.type
_entity_poly.pdbx_seq_one_letter_code
_entity_poly.pdbx_strand_id
1 'polypeptide(L)'
;MSRSFLWKSLVVVACAIIAFAVNLGSVNAASVGQELANPQLRDANDQPATIPDFGTHVITVTYADSSAGDYGDPMSDATKAKNFSKAAYRGIGVA
;
A
#
# COMPACT_ATOMS: atom_id res chain seq x y z
N MET A 1 -5.19 47.65 -10.74
CA MET A 1 -5.73 46.34 -10.35
C MET A 1 -6.76 46.54 -9.25
N SER A 2 -8.00 46.08 -9.44
CA SER A 2 -9.06 46.20 -8.42
C SER A 2 -8.71 45.38 -7.18
N ARG A 3 -8.89 45.94 -5.98
CA ARG A 3 -8.74 45.23 -4.70
C ARG A 3 -9.62 43.97 -4.62
N SER A 4 -10.75 43.95 -5.34
CA SER A 4 -11.62 42.77 -5.43
C SER A 4 -11.01 41.63 -6.25
N PHE A 5 -10.15 41.93 -7.23
CA PHE A 5 -9.48 40.93 -8.06
C PHE A 5 -8.35 40.24 -7.29
N LEU A 6 -7.58 41.02 -6.51
CA LEU A 6 -6.52 40.50 -5.64
C LEU A 6 -7.09 39.59 -4.54
N TRP A 7 -8.22 39.97 -3.93
CA TRP A 7 -8.89 39.15 -2.91
C TRP A 7 -9.37 37.82 -3.47
N LYS A 8 -10.04 37.83 -4.63
CA LYS A 8 -10.54 36.60 -5.27
C LYS A 8 -9.39 35.66 -5.65
N SER A 9 -8.29 36.20 -6.19
CA SER A 9 -7.10 35.41 -6.51
C SER A 9 -6.48 34.78 -5.26
N LEU A 10 -6.44 35.50 -4.13
CA LEU A 10 -5.90 34.99 -2.87
C LEU A 10 -6.76 33.86 -2.29
N VAL A 11 -8.09 33.96 -2.40
CA VAL A 11 -9.02 32.90 -1.99
C VAL A 11 -8.82 31.64 -2.83
N VAL A 12 -8.69 31.76 -4.15
CA VAL A 12 -8.47 30.61 -5.04
C VAL A 12 -7.14 29.91 -4.74
N VAL A 13 -6.07 30.68 -4.53
CA VAL A 13 -4.75 30.12 -4.15
C VAL A 13 -4.83 29.43 -2.79
N ALA A 14 -5.49 30.02 -1.80
CA ALA A 14 -5.68 29.40 -0.50
C ALA A 14 -6.46 28.07 -0.59
N CYS A 15 -7.54 28.03 -1.37
CA CYS A 15 -8.31 26.79 -1.59
C CYS A 15 -7.48 25.71 -2.30
N ALA A 16 -6.65 26.06 -3.27
CA ALA A 16 -5.76 25.11 -3.95
C ALA A 16 -4.70 24.53 -3.02
N ILE A 17 -4.11 25.36 -2.14
CA ILE A 17 -3.13 24.90 -1.13
C ILE A 17 -3.79 23.97 -0.12
N ILE A 18 -4.99 24.31 0.36
CA ILE A 18 -5.75 23.46 1.28
C ILE A 18 -6.03 22.12 0.60
N ALA A 19 -6.58 22.11 -0.63
CA ALA A 19 -6.90 20.88 -1.37
C ALA A 19 -5.67 19.98 -1.61
N PHE A 20 -4.50 20.57 -1.83
CA PHE A 20 -3.24 19.83 -1.97
C PHE A 20 -2.77 19.27 -0.62
N ALA A 21 -2.87 20.07 0.46
CA ALA A 21 -2.47 19.64 1.80
C ALA A 21 -3.34 18.51 2.37
N VAL A 22 -4.66 18.47 2.08
CA VAL A 22 -5.52 17.36 2.53
C VAL A 22 -5.26 16.05 1.79
N ASN A 23 -4.64 16.09 0.60
CA ASN A 23 -4.27 14.89 -0.17
C ASN A 23 -2.87 14.35 0.15
N LEU A 24 -2.10 15.03 1.01
CA LEU A 24 -0.88 14.45 1.57
C LEU A 24 -1.29 13.45 2.65
N GLY A 25 -1.71 12.25 2.22
CA GLY A 25 -1.94 11.14 3.12
C GLY A 25 -0.68 10.88 3.93
N SER A 26 -0.77 10.98 5.25
CA SER A 26 0.33 10.65 6.15
C SER A 26 0.66 9.16 6.01
N VAL A 27 1.80 8.85 5.40
CA VAL A 27 2.33 7.48 5.33
C VAL A 27 2.94 7.14 6.69
N ASN A 28 2.09 6.78 7.66
CA ASN A 28 2.55 6.29 8.94
C ASN A 28 2.83 4.79 8.80
N ALA A 29 4.08 4.38 9.06
CA ALA A 29 4.40 2.97 9.22
C ALA A 29 3.62 2.40 10.41
N ALA A 30 3.12 1.17 10.29
CA ALA A 30 2.51 0.48 11.41
C ALA A 30 3.55 0.28 12.52
N SER A 31 3.11 0.43 13.77
CA SER A 31 3.96 0.20 14.94
C SER A 31 3.85 -1.25 15.44
N VAL A 32 4.89 -1.75 16.11
CA VAL A 32 4.87 -3.10 16.69
C VAL A 32 3.78 -3.17 17.77
N GLY A 33 2.91 -4.19 17.67
CA GLY A 33 1.79 -4.38 18.59
C GLY A 33 0.51 -3.61 18.22
N GLN A 34 0.54 -2.84 17.13
CA GLN A 34 -0.66 -2.21 16.59
C GLN A 34 -1.58 -3.27 15.97
N GLU A 35 -2.85 -3.25 16.36
CA GLU A 35 -3.88 -4.00 15.65
C GLU A 35 -4.11 -3.37 14.28
N LEU A 36 -4.06 -4.19 13.24
CA LEU A 36 -4.28 -3.77 11.86
C LEU A 36 -5.57 -4.41 11.34
N ALA A 37 -6.31 -3.66 10.55
CA ALA A 37 -7.39 -4.22 9.74
C ALA A 37 -6.80 -4.87 8.48
N ASN A 38 -7.44 -5.92 7.97
CA ASN A 38 -7.02 -6.57 6.72
C ASN A 38 -7.14 -5.56 5.57
N PRO A 39 -6.02 -5.16 4.92
CA PRO A 39 -6.06 -4.16 3.87
C PRO A 39 -6.76 -4.71 2.63
N GLN A 40 -7.48 -3.82 1.94
CA GLN A 40 -8.03 -4.12 0.63
C GLN A 40 -6.95 -3.91 -0.43
N LEU A 41 -6.70 -4.94 -1.22
CA LEU A 41 -5.85 -4.95 -2.39
C LEU A 41 -6.71 -5.04 -3.66
N ARG A 42 -6.06 -5.07 -4.82
CA ARG A 42 -6.69 -5.41 -6.09
C ARG A 42 -6.11 -6.72 -6.61
N ASP A 43 -6.95 -7.55 -7.21
CA ASP A 43 -6.49 -8.76 -7.89
C ASP A 43 -5.99 -8.46 -9.31
N ALA A 44 -5.57 -9.50 -10.03
CA ALA A 44 -5.08 -9.39 -11.40
C ALA A 44 -6.15 -8.91 -12.42
N ASN A 45 -7.43 -8.91 -12.04
CA ASN A 45 -8.56 -8.45 -12.85
C ASN A 45 -9.10 -7.08 -12.36
N ASP A 46 -8.31 -6.36 -11.57
CA ASP A 46 -8.64 -5.05 -11.00
C ASP A 46 -9.84 -5.08 -10.02
N GLN A 47 -10.18 -6.25 -9.48
CA GLN A 47 -11.27 -6.41 -8.51
C GLN A 47 -10.76 -6.27 -7.08
N PRO A 48 -11.59 -5.74 -6.15
CA PRO A 48 -11.24 -5.68 -4.74
C PRO A 48 -10.95 -7.07 -4.16
N ALA A 49 -9.79 -7.22 -3.54
CA ALA A 49 -9.33 -8.45 -2.88
C ALA A 49 -8.80 -8.13 -1.47
N THR A 50 -8.62 -9.16 -0.64
CA THR A 50 -8.02 -9.02 0.69
C THR A 50 -6.83 -9.93 0.83
N ILE A 51 -5.99 -9.68 1.85
CA ILE A 51 -4.88 -10.56 2.16
C ILE A 51 -5.44 -11.85 2.81
N PRO A 52 -5.25 -13.04 2.22
CA PRO A 52 -5.67 -14.29 2.85
C PRO A 52 -4.91 -14.54 4.15
N ASP A 53 -5.57 -15.16 5.12
CA ASP A 53 -5.02 -15.56 6.42
C ASP A 53 -4.48 -14.42 7.31
N PHE A 54 -4.86 -13.18 7.00
CA PHE A 54 -4.48 -12.00 7.77
C PHE A 54 -4.86 -12.15 9.25
N GLY A 55 -3.90 -11.86 10.14
CA GLY A 55 -4.09 -12.00 11.59
C GLY A 55 -3.97 -13.42 12.14
N THR A 56 -3.85 -14.45 11.28
CA THR A 56 -3.72 -15.85 11.71
C THR A 56 -2.39 -16.48 11.32
N HIS A 57 -1.76 -15.99 10.26
CA HIS A 57 -0.49 -16.50 9.74
C HIS A 57 0.58 -15.41 9.72
N VAL A 58 1.84 -15.84 9.70
CA VAL A 58 2.95 -14.96 9.28
C VAL A 58 2.86 -14.78 7.77
N ILE A 59 2.73 -13.52 7.34
CA ILE A 59 2.53 -13.18 5.93
C ILE A 59 3.79 -12.52 5.36
N THR A 60 4.27 -13.04 4.23
CA THR A 60 5.28 -12.37 3.40
C THR A 60 4.63 -11.90 2.11
N VAL A 61 4.76 -10.60 1.83
CA VAL A 61 4.29 -9.98 0.60
C VAL A 61 5.49 -9.58 -0.23
N THR A 62 5.54 -10.01 -1.48
CA THR A 62 6.62 -9.68 -2.43
C THR A 62 6.04 -8.89 -3.59
N TYR A 63 6.62 -7.72 -3.87
CA TYR A 63 6.25 -6.95 -5.05
C TYR A 63 6.86 -7.59 -6.29
N ALA A 64 6.01 -7.93 -7.26
CA ALA A 64 6.39 -8.56 -8.53
C ALA A 64 6.24 -7.54 -9.64
N ASP A 65 7.36 -6.96 -10.07
CA ASP A 65 7.38 -6.11 -11.26
C ASP A 65 7.18 -6.98 -12.50
N SER A 66 6.04 -6.83 -13.18
CA SER A 66 5.74 -7.57 -14.41
C SER A 66 6.71 -7.27 -15.57
N SER A 67 7.41 -6.13 -15.53
CA SER A 67 8.37 -5.70 -16.56
C SER A 67 9.80 -6.07 -16.23
N ALA A 68 10.09 -6.44 -14.98
CA ALA A 68 11.40 -6.88 -14.54
C ALA A 68 11.27 -8.22 -13.82
N GLY A 69 11.38 -9.29 -14.61
CA GLY A 69 11.28 -10.67 -14.13
C GLY A 69 12.29 -10.98 -13.02
N ASP A 70 11.87 -11.88 -12.13
CA ASP A 70 12.72 -12.66 -11.22
C ASP A 70 13.34 -11.91 -10.02
N TYR A 71 13.02 -10.63 -9.77
CA TYR A 71 13.49 -9.96 -8.54
C TYR A 71 12.94 -10.58 -7.25
N GLY A 72 11.74 -11.17 -7.30
CA GLY A 72 11.13 -11.86 -6.16
C GLY A 72 11.64 -13.28 -5.94
N ASP A 73 12.31 -13.88 -6.93
CA ASP A 73 12.66 -15.30 -6.93
C ASP A 73 13.62 -15.69 -5.81
N PRO A 74 14.70 -14.94 -5.51
CA PRO A 74 15.59 -15.29 -4.42
C PRO A 74 14.88 -15.38 -3.07
N MET A 75 13.91 -14.49 -2.80
CA MET A 75 13.14 -14.50 -1.56
C MET A 75 12.13 -15.64 -1.54
N SER A 76 11.46 -15.89 -2.67
CA SER A 76 10.53 -17.00 -2.86
C SER A 76 11.23 -18.34 -2.63
N ASP A 77 12.40 -18.53 -3.22
CA ASP A 77 13.17 -19.77 -3.13
C ASP A 77 13.78 -19.97 -1.75
N ALA A 78 14.30 -18.92 -1.12
CA ALA A 78 14.75 -18.98 0.27
C ALA A 78 13.61 -19.39 1.22
N THR A 79 12.42 -18.85 1.01
CA THR A 79 11.21 -19.19 1.78
C THR A 79 10.79 -20.64 1.56
N LYS A 80 10.74 -21.10 0.31
CA LYS A 80 10.44 -22.51 -0.04
C LYS A 80 11.45 -23.46 0.61
N ALA A 81 12.74 -23.11 0.59
CA ALA A 81 13.80 -23.90 1.19
C ALA A 81 13.69 -24.03 2.72
N LYS A 82 13.12 -23.02 3.40
CA LYS A 82 12.81 -23.11 4.84
C LYS A 82 11.63 -24.02 5.16
N ASN A 83 10.79 -24.33 4.17
CA ASN A 83 9.67 -25.27 4.27
C ASN A 83 8.78 -24.99 5.49
N PHE A 84 8.41 -23.71 5.67
CA PHE A 84 7.51 -23.30 6.75
C PHE A 84 6.18 -24.05 6.68
N SER A 85 5.61 -24.38 7.84
CA SER A 85 4.31 -25.03 7.91
C SER A 85 3.24 -24.16 7.23
N LYS A 86 2.50 -24.76 6.30
CA LYS A 86 1.37 -24.11 5.62
C LYS A 86 0.24 -23.70 6.58
N ALA A 87 0.22 -24.24 7.80
CA ALA A 87 -0.75 -23.88 8.83
C ALA A 87 -0.37 -22.62 9.63
N ALA A 88 0.82 -22.07 9.42
CA ALA A 88 1.33 -20.90 10.15
C ALA A 88 1.92 -19.82 9.24
N TYR A 89 2.17 -20.12 7.96
CA TYR A 89 2.85 -19.24 7.03
C TYR A 89 2.11 -19.10 5.70
N ARG A 90 2.05 -17.87 5.17
CA ARG A 90 1.50 -17.53 3.85
C ARG A 90 2.45 -16.59 3.10
N GLY A 91 2.90 -17.01 1.92
CA GLY A 91 3.61 -16.15 0.96
C GLY A 91 2.69 -15.66 -0.16
N ILE A 92 2.79 -14.39 -0.55
CA ILE A 92 1.92 -13.74 -1.55
C ILE A 92 2.76 -12.83 -2.45
N GLY A 93 2.55 -12.92 -3.77
CA GLY A 93 3.04 -11.95 -4.74
C GLY A 93 1.96 -10.91 -5.07
N VAL A 94 2.34 -9.64 -5.16
CA VAL A 94 1.48 -8.52 -5.58
C VAL A 94 2.17 -7.73 -6.69
N ALA A 95 1.46 -7.29 -7.71
CA ALA A 95 1.99 -6.56 -8.87
C ALA A 95 1.29 -5.21 -9.03
#